data_AF-X1JYW0-F1
#
_entry.id   AF-X1JYW0-F1
#
_cell.length_a   1.000
_cell.length_b   1.000
_cell.length_c   1.000
_cell.angle_alpha   90.00
_cell.angle_beta   90.00
_cell.angle_gamma   90.00
#
_symmetry.space_group_name_H-M   'P 1'
#
loop_
_entity.id
_entity.type
_entity.pdbx_description
1 polymer ?
#
loop_
_entity_poly.entity_id
_entity_poly.type
_entity_poly.pdbx_seq_one_letter_code
_entity_poly.pdbx_strand_id
1 'polypeptide(L)'
;MKKMRITDMFLAFPRLVLAMVLTAALGPNLTNTMIAIALVDWTIYARLGRAEAMKVKSQPYIEAIRAMGANDLRIIVFHVLPMSISPVIV
;
A
#
# COMPACT_ATOMS: atom_id res chain seq x y z
N MET A 1 -2.76 -2.41 -14.73
CA MET A 1 -2.26 -3.76 -14.39
C MET A 1 -0.72 -3.89 -14.30
N LYS A 2 0.12 -3.05 -14.92
CA LYS A 2 1.58 -3.31 -15.04
C LYS A 2 2.45 -3.15 -13.76
N LYS A 3 1.94 -2.61 -12.64
CA LYS A 3 2.71 -2.37 -11.38
C LYS A 3 2.54 -3.43 -10.27
N MET A 4 1.63 -4.41 -10.39
CA MET A 4 1.39 -5.42 -9.32
C MET A 4 2.35 -6.62 -9.37
N ARG A 5 3.11 -6.79 -10.46
CA ARG A 5 4.02 -7.92 -10.65
C ARG A 5 5.07 -8.08 -9.56
N ILE A 6 5.57 -6.96 -9.02
CA ILE A 6 6.55 -6.99 -7.94
C ILE A 6 5.85 -7.47 -6.67
N THR A 7 4.73 -6.86 -6.30
CA THR A 7 3.91 -7.24 -5.13
C THR A 7 3.50 -8.72 -5.18
N ASP A 8 3.08 -9.22 -6.35
CA ASP A 8 2.67 -10.61 -6.54
C ASP A 8 3.86 -11.58 -6.44
N MET A 9 5.06 -11.18 -6.89
CA MET A 9 6.30 -11.96 -6.73
C MET A 9 6.70 -12.13 -5.27
N PHE A 10 6.55 -11.08 -4.45
CA PHE A 10 6.80 -11.15 -3.00
C PHE A 10 5.76 -12.02 -2.27
N LEU A 11 4.50 -12.02 -2.73
CA LEU A 11 3.43 -12.86 -2.17
C LEU A 11 3.55 -14.34 -2.56
N ALA A 12 4.23 -14.67 -3.66
CA ALA A 12 4.47 -16.04 -4.10
C ALA A 12 5.48 -16.80 -3.22
N PHE A 13 6.34 -16.07 -2.49
CA PHE A 13 7.31 -16.65 -1.56
C PHE A 13 6.75 -16.70 -0.13
N PRO A 14 7.05 -17.77 0.65
CA PRO A 14 6.71 -17.80 2.07
C PRO A 14 7.35 -16.62 2.81
N ARG A 15 6.51 -15.75 3.39
CA ARG A 15 6.92 -14.48 4.02
C ARG A 15 8.03 -14.64 5.05
N LEU A 16 7.92 -15.67 5.89
CA LEU A 16 8.91 -15.98 6.92
C LEU A 16 10.27 -16.36 6.31
N VAL A 17 10.26 -17.15 5.24
CA VAL A 17 11.49 -17.54 4.54
C VAL A 17 12.18 -16.34 3.94
N LEU A 18 11.42 -15.46 3.27
CA LEU A 18 11.97 -14.24 2.70
C LEU A 18 12.53 -13.30 3.78
N ALA A 19 11.83 -13.12 4.90
CA ALA A 19 12.31 -12.34 6.03
C ALA A 19 13.60 -12.91 6.64
N MET A 20 13.68 -14.23 6.81
CA MET A 20 14.89 -14.91 7.31
C MET A 20 16.08 -14.72 6.36
N VAL A 21 15.88 -14.91 5.05
CA VAL A 21 16.95 -14.74 4.04
C VAL A 21 17.44 -13.29 4.01
N LEU A 22 16.52 -12.31 4.02
CA LEU A 22 16.88 -10.90 4.06
C LEU A 22 17.63 -10.52 5.34
N THR A 23 17.20 -11.05 6.49
CA THR A 23 17.87 -10.80 7.78
C THR A 23 19.27 -11.42 7.78
N ALA A 24 19.42 -12.65 7.29
CA ALA A 24 20.72 -13.32 7.18
C ALA A 24 21.66 -12.58 6.20
N ALA A 25 21.14 -12.08 5.08
CA ALA A 25 21.91 -11.33 4.08
C ALA A 25 22.37 -9.95 4.57
N LEU A 26 21.52 -9.23 5.31
CA LEU A 26 21.84 -7.92 5.89
C LEU A 26 22.74 -8.02 7.13
N GLY A 27 22.79 -9.20 7.76
CA GLY A 27 23.51 -9.48 8.99
C GLY A 27 22.56 -9.57 10.20
N PRO A 28 22.81 -10.50 11.15
CA PRO A 28 21.90 -10.78 12.25
C PRO A 28 21.94 -9.66 13.29
N ASN A 29 21.01 -8.71 13.18
CA ASN A 29 20.73 -7.72 14.23
C ASN A 29 19.23 -7.36 14.22
N LEU A 30 18.76 -6.76 15.33
CA LEU A 30 17.36 -6.41 15.52
C LEU A 30 16.86 -5.44 14.44
N THR A 31 17.66 -4.44 14.09
CA THR A 31 17.33 -3.41 13.09
C THR A 31 17.11 -4.01 11.70
N ASN A 32 18.01 -4.88 11.26
CA ASN A 32 17.96 -5.57 9.98
C ASN A 32 16.77 -6.52 9.90
N THR A 33 16.44 -7.17 11.03
CA THR A 33 15.24 -8.02 11.14
C THR A 33 13.97 -7.17 10.97
N MET A 34 13.89 -6.02 11.65
CA MET A 34 12.76 -5.10 11.50
C MET A 34 12.62 -4.59 10.06
N ILE A 35 13.73 -4.20 9.43
CA ILE A 35 13.75 -3.75 8.03
C ILE A 35 13.31 -4.88 7.09
N ALA A 36 13.82 -6.09 7.27
CA ALA A 36 13.45 -7.25 6.48
C ALA A 36 11.94 -7.54 6.56
N ILE A 37 11.37 -7.52 7.77
CA ILE A 37 9.92 -7.72 7.98
C ILE A 37 9.13 -6.61 7.29
N ALA A 38 9.49 -5.33 7.49
CA ALA A 38 8.80 -4.20 6.87
C ALA A 38 8.80 -4.29 5.33
N LEU A 39 9.93 -4.72 4.74
CA LEU A 39 10.09 -4.90 3.29
C LEU A 39 9.33 -6.10 2.72
N VAL A 40 8.92 -7.06 3.54
CA VAL A 40 8.04 -8.15 3.12
C VAL A 40 6.57 -7.72 3.26
N ASP A 41 6.26 -7.07 4.38
CA ASP A 41 4.88 -6.83 4.80
C ASP A 41 4.23 -5.61 4.14
N TRP A 42 5.01 -4.65 3.62
CA TRP A 42 4.47 -3.47 2.93
C TRP A 42 3.52 -3.81 1.77
N THR A 43 3.71 -4.97 1.14
CA THR A 43 2.91 -5.41 -0.01
C THR A 43 1.42 -5.56 0.32
N ILE A 44 1.10 -6.02 1.53
CA ILE A 44 -0.27 -6.24 2.00
C ILE A 44 -0.97 -4.90 2.20
N TYR A 45 -0.30 -3.99 2.92
CA TYR A 45 -0.81 -2.64 3.17
C TYR A 45 -0.95 -1.84 1.87
N ALA A 46 0.01 -1.97 0.94
CA ALA A 46 -0.08 -1.34 -0.37
C ALA A 46 -1.27 -1.85 -1.20
N ARG A 47 -1.55 -3.16 -1.15
CA ARG A 47 -2.70 -3.76 -1.83
C ARG A 47 -4.01 -3.29 -1.23
N LEU A 48 -4.12 -3.28 0.10
CA LEU A 48 -5.30 -2.81 0.83
C LEU A 48 -5.57 -1.33 0.54
N GLY A 49 -4.56 -0.47 0.72
CA GLY A 49 -4.69 0.96 0.46
C GLY A 49 -5.06 1.26 -1.00
N ARG A 50 -4.54 0.48 -1.96
CA ARG A 50 -4.96 0.59 -3.38
C ARG A 50 -6.43 0.21 -3.58
N ALA A 51 -6.90 -0.85 -2.93
CA ALA A 51 -8.30 -1.28 -3.03
C ALA A 51 -9.24 -0.20 -2.50
N GLU A 52 -8.95 0.34 -1.31
CA GLU A 52 -9.73 1.42 -0.71
C GLU A 52 -9.65 2.71 -1.53
N ALA A 53 -8.47 3.09 -2.02
CA ALA A 53 -8.33 4.26 -2.88
C ALA A 53 -9.15 4.15 -4.17
N MET A 54 -9.23 2.96 -4.78
CA MET A 54 -10.08 2.73 -5.96
C MET A 54 -11.57 2.79 -5.61
N LYS A 55 -11.97 2.27 -4.46
CA LYS A 55 -13.34 2.33 -3.95
C LYS A 55 -13.78 3.77 -3.68
N VAL A 56 -12.94 4.57 -3.02
CA VAL A 56 -13.23 5.99 -2.74
C VAL A 56 -13.25 6.80 -4.04
N LYS A 57 -12.28 6.60 -4.93
CA LYS A 57 -12.20 7.32 -6.21
C LYS A 57 -13.43 7.12 -7.11
N SER A 58 -14.10 5.97 -7.01
CA SER A 58 -15.29 5.64 -7.82
C SER A 58 -16.62 6.10 -7.18
N GLN A 59 -16.57 6.87 -6.10
CA GLN A 59 -17.76 7.39 -5.44
C GLN A 59 -18.37 8.58 -6.21
N PRO A 60 -19.72 8.70 -6.27
CA PRO A 60 -20.39 9.79 -6.99
C PRO A 60 -20.01 11.21 -6.51
N TYR A 61 -19.72 11.37 -5.22
CA TYR A 61 -19.33 12.67 -4.68
C TYR A 61 -17.97 13.17 -5.21
N ILE A 62 -17.07 12.25 -5.60
CA ILE A 62 -15.79 12.61 -6.23
C ILE A 62 -16.02 13.21 -7.61
N GLU A 63 -16.99 12.67 -8.36
CA GLU A 63 -17.39 13.23 -9.66
C GLU A 63 -18.00 14.62 -9.50
N ALA A 64 -18.86 14.82 -8.49
CA ALA A 64 -19.41 16.13 -8.17
C ALA A 64 -18.31 17.16 -7.82
N ILE A 65 -17.31 16.76 -7.02
CA ILE A 65 -16.18 17.63 -6.66
C ILE A 65 -15.34 17.98 -7.89
N ARG A 66 -15.13 17.01 -8.80
CA ARG A 66 -14.44 17.25 -10.06
C ARG A 66 -15.22 18.21 -10.97
N ALA A 67 -16.55 18.08 -11.03
CA ALA A 67 -17.41 18.98 -11.80
C ALA A 67 -17.38 20.42 -11.27
N MET A 68 -17.13 20.61 -9.96
CA MET A 68 -16.89 21.93 -9.35
C MET A 68 -15.47 22.50 -9.63
N GLY A 69 -14.67 21.86 -10.48
CA GLY A 69 -13.35 22.36 -10.89
C GLY A 69 -12.19 21.98 -9.98
N ALA A 70 -12.35 21.01 -9.08
CA ALA A 70 -11.24 20.53 -8.26
C ALA A 70 -10.22 19.74 -9.09
N ASN A 71 -8.94 20.09 -8.95
CA ASN A 71 -7.84 19.32 -9.55
C ASN A 71 -7.63 17.98 -8.82
N ASP A 72 -7.10 16.99 -9.54
CA ASP A 72 -6.85 15.62 -9.05
C ASP A 72 -6.00 15.60 -7.78
N LEU A 73 -5.01 16.49 -7.65
CA LEU A 73 -4.15 16.54 -6.47
C LEU A 73 -4.94 16.92 -5.20
N ARG A 74 -5.90 17.84 -5.33
CA ARG A 74 -6.81 18.22 -4.24
C ARG A 74 -7.76 17.07 -3.87
N ILE A 75 -8.29 16.36 -4.87
CA ILE A 75 -9.14 15.19 -4.66
C ILE A 75 -8.37 14.08 -3.94
N ILE A 76 -7.14 13.81 -4.36
CA ILE A 76 -6.30 12.78 -3.75
C ILE A 76 -5.98 13.12 -2.29
N VAL A 77 -5.45 14.30 -2.01
CA VAL A 77 -4.96 14.67 -0.67
C VAL A 77 -6.11 14.86 0.33
N PHE A 78 -7.22 15.48 -0.09
CA PHE A 78 -8.29 15.85 0.85
C PHE A 78 -9.46 14.87 0.89
N HIS A 79 -9.60 13.97 -0.09
CA HIS A 79 -10.74 13.05 -0.15
C HIS A 79 -10.31 11.59 -0.22
N VAL A 80 -9.45 11.23 -1.17
CA VAL A 80 -9.08 9.81 -1.37
C VAL A 80 -8.17 9.31 -0.25
N LEU A 81 -7.09 10.02 0.04
CA LEU A 81 -6.09 9.64 1.04
C LEU A 81 -6.71 9.51 2.45
N PRO A 82 -7.39 10.52 3.02
CA PRO A 82 -7.95 10.42 4.37
C PRO A 82 -9.01 9.32 4.50
N MET A 83 -9.87 9.12 3.50
CA MET A 83 -10.89 8.07 3.57
C MET A 83 -10.32 6.67 3.36
N SER A 84 -9.25 6.53 2.59
CA SER A 84 -8.60 5.23 2.36
C SER A 84 -7.68 4.79 3.51
N ILE A 85 -7.30 5.72 4.39
CA ILE A 85 -6.45 5.43 5.56
C ILE A 85 -7.25 4.73 6.68
N SER A 86 -8.54 5.07 6.85
CA SER A 86 -9.35 4.52 7.95
C SER A 86 -9.42 2.98 7.97
N PRO A 87 -9.66 2.28 6.84
CA PRO A 87 -9.65 0.82 6.80
C PRO A 87 -8.25 0.20 6.84
N VAL A 88 -7.19 1.01 6.70
CA VAL A 88 -5.80 0.53 6.75
C VAL A 88 -5.24 0.56 8.18
N ILE A 89 -5.74 1.47 9.02
CA ILE A 89 -5.29 1.65 10.41
C ILE A 89 -6.05 0.77 11.41
N VAL A 90 -7.35 0.52 11.15
CA VAL A 90 -8.23 -0.29 12.01
C VAL A 90 -8.08 -1.76 11.67
#